data_AF-A0A8J8PCV3-F1
#
_entry.id   AF-A0A8J8PCV3-F1
#
_cell.length_a   1.000
_cell.length_b   1.000
_cell.length_c   1.000
_cell.angle_alpha   90.00
_cell.angle_beta   90.00
_cell.angle_gamma   90.00
#
_symmetry.space_group_name_H-M   'P 1'
#
loop_
_entity.id
_entity.type
_entity.pdbx_description
1 polymer ?
#
loop_
_entity_poly.entity_id
_entity_poly.type
_entity_poly.pdbx_seq_one_letter_code
_entity_poly.pdbx_strand_id
1 'polypeptide(L)'
;MTTQDRLLFPGVDIDGLPSGAATADDPPPAATGRLLTDGGQDTGRADGDAAGDEEVPSALDGVSDEQLESADVDLDQLKQLPKDELIGLLSEIIGDDEDESTTDDDSAEATQEAAATTDDGQPATPSDEPAAEVEWETSDEYQRPDGVELAAGTTMLVQCGSQDDRKHKARRDLLGLDETSDRNVLLIQYRSLDVERLEEIATNASRVKVITIGCSQSVPNAVSDTVEVVDINNPNDVTRLGILATKTLDDWSAFEGETAVSLDPLDVLFRYKTVEGTFRFLHIFLGKLSSGGAITHFFVNPSATDPKNINTLKPLFDYVMTIDDAGVDLEGA
;
A
#
# COMPACT_ATOMS: atom_id res chain seq x y z
N MET A 1 -26.67 65.40 33.83
CA MET A 1 -26.25 64.26 34.67
C MET A 1 -25.70 63.19 33.72
N THR A 2 -24.45 62.75 33.75
CA THR A 2 -23.23 63.22 34.45
C THR A 2 -22.01 62.69 33.67
N THR A 3 -21.03 63.58 33.39
CA THR A 3 -19.56 63.38 33.20
C THR A 3 -19.02 62.03 32.67
N GLN A 4 -18.28 61.84 31.57
CA GLN A 4 -17.28 62.62 30.78
C GLN A 4 -15.80 62.59 31.28
N ASP A 5 -14.91 61.87 30.58
CA ASP A 5 -13.50 62.20 30.21
C ASP A 5 -12.95 61.13 29.21
N ARG A 6 -12.00 61.29 28.27
CA ARG A 6 -11.36 62.44 27.56
C ARG A 6 -9.84 62.73 27.66
N LEU A 7 -8.99 61.70 27.55
CA LEU A 7 -7.59 61.78 27.07
C LEU A 7 -7.49 61.27 25.61
N LEU A 8 -6.78 61.81 24.60
CA LEU A 8 -5.82 62.93 24.43
C LEU A 8 -4.42 62.73 25.05
N PHE A 9 -3.26 62.92 24.39
CA PHE A 9 -2.79 63.35 23.04
C PHE A 9 -1.42 62.63 22.78
N PRO A 10 -0.48 63.12 21.93
CA PRO A 10 -0.33 63.10 20.46
C PRO A 10 0.70 62.00 20.03
N GLY A 11 1.15 61.77 18.79
CA GLY A 11 1.14 62.52 17.52
C GLY A 11 2.55 63.02 17.14
N VAL A 12 3.31 62.24 16.36
CA VAL A 12 4.52 62.64 15.60
C VAL A 12 4.63 61.81 14.32
N ASP A 13 4.44 62.46 13.16
CA ASP A 13 4.98 62.04 11.87
C ASP A 13 6.33 62.75 11.63
N ILE A 14 7.29 62.10 10.97
CA ILE A 14 8.38 62.80 10.27
C ILE A 14 8.93 61.96 9.10
N ASP A 15 8.91 62.56 7.92
CA ASP A 15 9.57 62.16 6.66
C ASP A 15 11.09 61.91 6.80
N GLY A 16 11.67 61.13 5.88
CA GLY A 16 13.13 60.95 5.82
C GLY A 16 13.72 60.01 4.76
N LEU A 17 13.38 60.15 3.48
CA LEU A 17 14.17 59.54 2.36
C LEU A 17 15.61 60.11 2.32
N PRO A 18 16.63 59.33 1.90
CA PRO A 18 17.02 59.23 0.47
C PRO A 18 17.28 57.77 0.00
N SER A 19 16.88 57.35 -1.20
CA SER A 19 17.47 57.63 -2.52
C SER A 19 18.89 57.08 -2.74
N GLY A 20 19.02 56.03 -3.56
CA GLY A 20 20.30 55.52 -4.08
C GLY A 20 20.12 54.27 -4.96
N ALA A 21 20.25 54.42 -6.28
CA ALA A 21 20.21 53.31 -7.24
C ALA A 21 21.61 52.97 -7.77
N ALA A 22 21.86 51.71 -8.15
CA ALA A 22 22.57 51.29 -9.38
C ALA A 22 23.04 49.82 -9.34
N THR A 23 23.09 49.20 -10.54
CA THR A 23 23.94 48.07 -10.99
C THR A 23 23.91 46.76 -10.19
N ALA A 24 23.53 45.58 -10.73
CA ALA A 24 23.87 44.89 -11.98
C ALA A 24 25.14 44.00 -11.93
N ASP A 25 24.94 42.77 -12.41
CA ASP A 25 25.89 41.83 -13.03
C ASP A 25 26.78 40.85 -12.21
N ASP A 26 26.99 39.71 -12.88
CA ASP A 26 27.98 38.62 -12.76
C ASP A 26 27.99 37.61 -11.57
N PRO A 27 27.84 36.28 -11.83
CA PRO A 27 28.13 35.19 -10.88
C PRO A 27 29.62 34.73 -10.91
N PRO A 28 30.12 34.03 -9.87
CA PRO A 28 31.52 33.62 -9.78
C PRO A 28 31.88 32.42 -10.71
N PRO A 29 33.17 32.30 -11.12
CA PRO A 29 33.56 31.53 -12.31
C PRO A 29 33.93 30.05 -12.06
N ALA A 30 33.81 29.27 -13.13
CA ALA A 30 34.44 27.94 -13.24
C ALA A 30 35.96 28.05 -13.41
N ALA A 31 36.70 27.11 -12.83
CA ALA A 31 38.15 26.94 -12.99
C ALA A 31 38.48 25.73 -13.90
N THR A 32 39.55 25.85 -14.69
CA THR A 32 39.76 25.05 -15.91
C THR A 32 41.12 24.33 -15.96
N GLY A 33 41.15 23.06 -16.41
CA GLY A 33 42.37 22.26 -16.70
C GLY A 33 43.03 21.64 -15.46
N ARG A 34 43.94 20.66 -15.53
CA ARG A 34 44.65 19.95 -16.62
C ARG A 34 45.40 18.73 -15.98
N LEU A 35 45.95 17.68 -16.64
CA LEU A 35 46.26 17.32 -18.05
C LEU A 35 46.29 15.76 -18.16
N LEU A 36 46.52 15.20 -19.36
CA LEU A 36 46.77 13.76 -19.61
C LEU A 36 48.08 13.21 -18.96
N THR A 37 48.16 11.89 -18.75
CA THR A 37 49.22 11.03 -19.35
C THR A 37 48.83 9.54 -19.42
N ASP A 38 49.34 8.88 -20.46
CA ASP A 38 49.33 7.44 -20.79
C ASP A 38 50.56 6.70 -20.19
N GLY A 39 50.58 5.36 -20.22
CA GLY A 39 51.79 4.54 -20.05
C GLY A 39 51.67 3.34 -19.10
N GLY A 40 52.08 2.14 -19.56
CA GLY A 40 52.13 0.90 -18.76
C GLY A 40 53.48 0.17 -18.82
N GLN A 41 53.50 -1.05 -18.25
CA GLN A 41 54.65 -1.97 -18.09
C GLN A 41 55.72 -1.51 -17.05
N ASP A 42 56.50 -2.36 -16.36
CA ASP A 42 56.77 -3.81 -16.48
C ASP A 42 57.27 -4.47 -15.17
N THR A 43 57.21 -5.81 -15.10
CA THR A 43 57.92 -6.78 -14.20
C THR A 43 58.16 -6.53 -12.70
N GLY A 44 57.78 -7.52 -11.87
CA GLY A 44 58.36 -7.78 -10.55
C GLY A 44 57.90 -9.12 -9.95
N ARG A 45 58.82 -10.08 -9.72
CA ARG A 45 58.53 -11.44 -9.24
C ARG A 45 59.24 -11.75 -7.92
N ALA A 46 58.46 -12.10 -6.89
CA ALA A 46 58.82 -12.88 -5.69
C ALA A 46 57.49 -13.19 -4.96
N ASP A 47 57.05 -14.44 -4.83
CA ASP A 47 57.38 -15.36 -3.74
C ASP A 47 56.87 -14.90 -2.36
N GLY A 48 55.91 -15.64 -1.78
CA GLY A 48 55.69 -15.64 -0.33
C GLY A 48 54.25 -15.59 0.17
N ASP A 49 53.85 -16.72 0.76
CA ASP A 49 52.96 -16.86 1.91
C ASP A 49 51.44 -16.86 1.73
N ALA A 50 50.79 -17.71 2.54
CA ALA A 50 49.36 -18.03 2.45
C ALA A 50 48.66 -17.69 3.77
N ALA A 51 47.68 -16.79 3.73
CA ALA A 51 46.75 -16.55 4.84
C ALA A 51 45.46 -15.87 4.37
N GLY A 52 44.31 -16.45 4.75
CA GLY A 52 43.06 -15.74 5.01
C GLY A 52 42.36 -15.04 3.85
N ASP A 53 41.54 -15.77 3.10
CA ASP A 53 40.37 -15.19 2.44
C ASP A 53 39.16 -15.42 3.38
N GLU A 54 38.71 -14.37 4.08
CA GLU A 54 37.44 -14.37 4.81
C GLU A 54 36.31 -13.98 3.85
N GLU A 55 35.87 -14.92 3.01
CA GLU A 55 34.56 -14.81 2.38
C GLU A 55 33.48 -14.84 3.47
N VAL A 56 32.69 -13.77 3.56
CA VAL A 56 31.55 -13.68 4.48
C VAL A 56 30.35 -14.35 3.80
N PRO A 57 29.86 -15.51 4.27
CA PRO A 57 28.72 -16.17 3.63
C PRO A 57 27.42 -15.41 3.92
N SER A 58 26.75 -14.97 2.85
CA SER A 58 25.41 -14.40 2.90
C SER A 58 24.37 -15.50 3.19
N ALA A 59 24.13 -15.79 4.47
CA ALA A 59 23.18 -16.81 4.90
C ALA A 59 21.80 -16.21 5.23
N LEU A 60 21.02 -15.88 4.19
CA LEU A 60 19.57 -15.66 4.24
C LEU A 60 18.94 -16.09 2.91
N ASP A 61 18.92 -17.39 2.66
CA ASP A 61 18.16 -17.99 1.55
C ASP A 61 17.72 -19.41 1.95
N GLY A 62 16.53 -19.84 1.52
CA GLY A 62 16.01 -21.19 1.77
C GLY A 62 15.17 -21.38 3.05
N VAL A 63 13.99 -20.75 3.11
CA VAL A 63 12.80 -21.42 3.66
C VAL A 63 11.87 -21.68 2.49
N SER A 64 11.79 -22.93 2.04
CA SER A 64 10.97 -23.33 0.89
C SER A 64 9.47 -23.17 1.23
N ASP A 65 8.67 -22.71 0.27
CA ASP A 65 7.21 -22.50 0.40
C ASP A 65 6.39 -23.82 0.57
N GLU A 66 7.07 -24.98 0.68
CA GLU A 66 6.49 -26.33 0.58
C GLU A 66 6.08 -26.96 1.93
N GLN A 67 6.44 -26.38 3.08
CA GLN A 67 6.06 -26.93 4.41
C GLN A 67 4.63 -26.56 4.87
N LEU A 68 3.75 -26.08 3.98
CA LEU A 68 2.40 -25.63 4.32
C LEU A 68 1.24 -26.38 3.63
N GLU A 69 1.52 -27.50 2.95
CA GLU A 69 0.54 -28.28 2.19
C GLU A 69 0.02 -29.57 2.86
N SER A 70 0.42 -29.88 4.12
CA SER A 70 -0.02 -31.08 4.84
C SER A 70 -0.96 -30.80 6.02
N ALA A 71 -1.93 -29.91 5.83
CA ALA A 71 -3.13 -29.85 6.66
C ALA A 71 -4.36 -29.85 5.74
N ASP A 72 -5.05 -31.00 5.68
CA ASP A 72 -6.29 -31.21 4.92
C ASP A 72 -7.46 -30.52 5.65
N VAL A 73 -7.43 -29.17 5.67
CA VAL A 73 -8.36 -28.34 6.45
C VAL A 73 -9.60 -28.02 5.62
N ASP A 74 -10.70 -28.66 6.01
CA ASP A 74 -12.02 -28.45 5.44
C ASP A 74 -12.48 -26.98 5.54
N LEU A 75 -12.57 -26.32 4.39
CA LEU A 75 -12.91 -24.91 4.24
C LEU A 75 -14.32 -24.57 4.78
N ASP A 76 -15.22 -25.56 4.88
CA ASP A 76 -16.55 -25.35 5.45
C ASP A 76 -16.57 -25.48 6.97
N GLN A 77 -15.56 -26.09 7.60
CA GLN A 77 -15.38 -26.08 9.06
C GLN A 77 -14.79 -24.75 9.55
N LEU A 78 -13.81 -24.19 8.84
CA LEU A 78 -13.23 -22.87 9.11
C LEU A 78 -14.27 -21.73 9.19
N LYS A 79 -15.33 -21.79 8.36
CA LYS A 79 -16.42 -20.79 8.32
C LYS A 79 -17.40 -20.88 9.50
N GLN A 80 -17.38 -21.97 10.27
CA GLN A 80 -18.37 -22.25 11.31
C GLN A 80 -17.82 -22.09 12.74
N LEU A 81 -16.52 -21.90 12.90
CA LEU A 81 -15.89 -21.74 14.20
C LEU A 81 -15.90 -20.28 14.66
N PRO A 82 -16.19 -20.00 15.95
CA PRO A 82 -16.04 -18.65 16.50
C PRO A 82 -14.56 -18.21 16.44
N LYS A 83 -14.34 -16.91 16.24
CA LYS A 83 -13.03 -16.27 16.02
C LYS A 83 -11.97 -16.68 17.06
N ASP A 84 -12.39 -16.96 18.30
CA ASP A 84 -11.52 -17.35 19.41
C ASP A 84 -11.05 -18.81 19.38
N GLU A 85 -11.83 -19.75 18.83
CA GLU A 85 -11.43 -21.18 18.74
C GLU A 85 -10.41 -21.42 17.60
N LEU A 86 -10.46 -20.61 16.53
CA LEU A 86 -9.49 -20.65 15.45
C LEU A 86 -8.06 -20.32 15.92
N ILE A 87 -7.93 -19.42 16.90
CA ILE A 87 -6.64 -19.05 17.51
C ILE A 87 -6.08 -20.23 18.33
N GLY A 88 -6.94 -21.00 19.00
CA GLY A 88 -6.56 -22.21 19.74
C GLY A 88 -6.06 -23.32 18.81
N LEU A 89 -6.80 -23.65 17.76
CA LEU A 89 -6.43 -24.71 16.82
C LEU A 89 -5.12 -24.43 16.08
N LEU A 90 -4.84 -23.17 15.72
CA LEU A 90 -3.56 -22.79 15.13
C LEU A 90 -2.38 -22.94 16.09
N SER A 91 -2.60 -22.76 17.40
CA SER A 91 -1.54 -22.97 18.42
C SER A 91 -1.22 -24.46 18.62
N GLU A 92 -2.15 -25.36 18.32
CA GLU A 92 -1.96 -26.82 18.40
C GLU A 92 -1.32 -27.39 17.11
N ILE A 93 -1.55 -26.75 15.96
CA ILE A 93 -0.95 -27.11 14.66
C ILE A 93 0.52 -26.68 14.55
N ILE A 94 0.94 -25.62 15.26
CA ILE A 94 2.32 -25.07 15.23
C ILE A 94 3.13 -25.60 16.43
N GLY A 95 2.97 -26.88 16.78
CA GLY A 95 3.64 -27.50 17.92
C GLY A 95 5.16 -27.62 17.77
N ASP A 96 5.89 -27.46 18.87
CA ASP A 96 7.36 -27.51 19.00
C ASP A 96 8.05 -28.73 18.32
N ASP A 97 9.09 -28.41 17.54
CA ASP A 97 10.38 -29.11 17.36
C ASP A 97 10.51 -30.53 16.72
N GLU A 98 11.71 -30.69 16.11
CA GLU A 98 12.44 -31.89 15.64
C GLU A 98 12.09 -32.58 14.29
N ASP A 99 13.15 -33.14 13.68
CA ASP A 99 13.24 -33.70 12.31
C ASP A 99 12.45 -35.01 12.05
N GLU A 100 12.09 -35.27 10.79
CA GLU A 100 12.65 -36.40 9.97
C GLU A 100 11.82 -36.74 8.69
N SER A 101 12.40 -36.45 7.52
CA SER A 101 12.57 -37.36 6.35
C SER A 101 11.40 -38.06 5.59
N THR A 102 11.67 -38.38 4.30
CA THR A 102 11.00 -39.36 3.40
C THR A 102 9.63 -38.97 2.80
N THR A 103 9.19 -39.38 1.59
CA THR A 103 9.79 -39.99 0.38
C THR A 103 8.73 -39.98 -0.75
N ASP A 104 9.15 -39.94 -2.02
CA ASP A 104 8.39 -40.32 -3.25
C ASP A 104 7.09 -39.49 -3.54
N ASP A 105 6.47 -39.45 -4.73
CA ASP A 105 6.69 -40.14 -6.01
C ASP A 105 6.30 -39.26 -7.24
N ASP A 106 6.70 -39.73 -8.42
CA ASP A 106 6.46 -39.27 -9.81
C ASP A 106 5.00 -38.88 -10.20
N SER A 107 4.84 -37.93 -11.13
CA SER A 107 3.85 -38.05 -12.24
C SER A 107 3.99 -37.03 -13.40
N ALA A 108 4.65 -37.48 -14.46
CA ALA A 108 4.35 -37.28 -15.89
C ALA A 108 3.70 -35.98 -16.47
N GLU A 109 4.45 -35.29 -17.34
CA GLU A 109 3.93 -34.44 -18.42
C GLU A 109 3.16 -35.23 -19.50
N ALA A 110 2.18 -34.58 -20.15
CA ALA A 110 1.55 -35.07 -21.38
C ALA A 110 1.37 -33.94 -22.41
N THR A 111 2.38 -33.76 -23.27
CA THR A 111 2.37 -32.76 -24.35
C THR A 111 1.86 -33.35 -25.66
N GLN A 112 0.78 -32.82 -26.24
CA GLN A 112 0.30 -33.19 -27.57
C GLN A 112 0.32 -32.03 -28.57
N GLU A 113 1.33 -32.11 -29.44
CA GLU A 113 1.30 -31.93 -30.89
C GLU A 113 0.35 -30.89 -31.51
N ALA A 114 0.95 -29.84 -32.09
CA ALA A 114 0.26 -28.84 -32.89
C ALA A 114 0.16 -29.25 -34.38
N ALA A 115 -0.99 -28.98 -35.01
CA ALA A 115 -1.15 -29.04 -36.45
C ALA A 115 -1.78 -27.73 -36.96
N ALA A 116 -1.11 -27.05 -37.89
CA ALA A 116 -1.54 -25.78 -38.46
C ALA A 116 -2.30 -25.97 -39.79
N THR A 117 -3.35 -25.18 -39.99
CA THR A 117 -3.82 -24.80 -41.34
C THR A 117 -4.29 -23.34 -41.34
N THR A 118 -4.06 -22.66 -42.45
CA THR A 118 -4.42 -21.26 -42.74
C THR A 118 -5.75 -21.21 -43.51
N ASP A 119 -6.54 -20.13 -43.40
CA ASP A 119 -6.76 -19.17 -44.51
C ASP A 119 -7.90 -18.15 -44.23
N ASP A 120 -7.70 -16.94 -44.77
CA ASP A 120 -8.51 -15.74 -45.00
C ASP A 120 -9.92 -15.45 -44.41
N GLY A 121 -10.16 -14.17 -44.08
CA GLY A 121 -11.46 -13.61 -43.67
C GLY A 121 -11.42 -12.14 -43.17
N GLN A 122 -11.29 -11.18 -44.09
CA GLN A 122 -11.11 -9.73 -43.83
C GLN A 122 -12.33 -9.05 -43.13
N PRO A 123 -12.18 -8.00 -42.27
CA PRO A 123 -13.18 -7.63 -41.27
C PRO A 123 -14.27 -6.65 -41.75
N ALA A 124 -15.40 -6.67 -41.05
CA ALA A 124 -16.45 -5.66 -41.17
C ALA A 124 -16.28 -4.52 -40.14
N THR A 125 -16.37 -3.28 -40.60
CA THR A 125 -16.33 -2.06 -39.78
C THR A 125 -17.65 -1.86 -39.01
N PRO A 126 -17.64 -1.55 -37.70
CA PRO A 126 -18.85 -1.07 -37.03
C PRO A 126 -19.25 0.30 -37.59
N SER A 127 -20.55 0.57 -37.61
CA SER A 127 -21.09 1.85 -38.09
C SER A 127 -21.10 2.90 -36.97
N ASP A 128 -20.70 4.10 -37.34
CA ASP A 128 -20.63 5.28 -36.49
C ASP A 128 -22.03 5.90 -36.37
N GLU A 129 -22.71 5.68 -35.24
CA GLU A 129 -23.86 6.49 -34.81
C GLU A 129 -23.41 7.31 -33.60
N PRO A 130 -23.54 8.66 -33.62
CA PRO A 130 -23.17 9.46 -32.48
C PRO A 130 -24.17 9.21 -31.36
N ALA A 131 -23.78 8.38 -30.39
CA ALA A 131 -24.45 8.33 -29.11
C ALA A 131 -24.50 9.75 -28.57
N ALA A 132 -25.71 10.26 -28.33
CA ALA A 132 -25.88 11.58 -27.75
C ALA A 132 -25.07 11.62 -26.45
N GLU A 133 -24.23 12.65 -26.30
CA GLU A 133 -23.54 12.96 -25.06
C GLU A 133 -24.62 13.27 -24.02
N VAL A 134 -25.07 12.23 -23.33
CA VAL A 134 -25.73 12.37 -22.04
C VAL A 134 -24.62 12.88 -21.14
N GLU A 135 -24.60 14.19 -20.93
CA GLU A 135 -23.96 14.79 -19.77
C GLU A 135 -24.68 14.22 -18.55
N TRP A 136 -24.21 13.05 -18.09
CA TRP A 136 -24.57 12.54 -16.78
C TRP A 136 -23.96 13.53 -15.80
N GLU A 137 -24.78 14.46 -15.31
CA GLU A 137 -24.51 15.15 -14.05
C GLU A 137 -24.46 14.07 -12.96
N THR A 138 -23.29 13.46 -12.77
CA THR A 138 -23.01 12.44 -11.76
C THR A 138 -23.00 13.09 -10.39
N SER A 139 -24.21 13.43 -9.93
CA SER A 139 -24.51 13.94 -8.58
C SER A 139 -24.34 12.88 -7.49
N ASP A 140 -23.58 11.82 -7.75
CA ASP A 140 -23.20 10.77 -6.83
C ASP A 140 -21.86 11.11 -6.17
N GLU A 141 -21.87 12.19 -5.40
CA GLU A 141 -20.79 12.46 -4.46
C GLU A 141 -20.72 11.31 -3.44
N TYR A 142 -19.51 10.78 -3.23
CA TYR A 142 -19.29 9.81 -2.16
C TYR A 142 -19.71 10.39 -0.81
N GLN A 143 -20.52 9.63 -0.08
CA GLN A 143 -20.86 9.89 1.32
C GLN A 143 -20.67 8.60 2.10
N ARG A 144 -20.07 8.70 3.30
CA ARG A 144 -19.94 7.57 4.23
C ARG A 144 -21.34 7.04 4.58
N PRO A 145 -21.63 5.73 4.43
CA PRO A 145 -22.92 5.16 4.83
C PRO A 145 -23.19 5.29 6.33
N ASP A 146 -24.46 5.53 6.68
CA ASP A 146 -24.92 5.51 8.06
C ASP A 146 -24.65 4.12 8.69
N GLY A 147 -23.93 4.09 9.80
CA GLY A 147 -23.55 2.85 10.51
C GLY A 147 -22.05 2.53 10.47
N VAL A 148 -21.27 3.16 9.59
CA VAL A 148 -19.80 3.05 9.63
C VAL A 148 -19.23 3.90 10.76
N GLU A 149 -18.75 3.26 11.82
CA GLU A 149 -17.94 3.88 12.87
C GLU A 149 -16.44 3.56 12.64
N LEU A 150 -15.58 4.59 12.58
CA LEU A 150 -14.13 4.41 12.47
C LEU A 150 -13.50 4.17 13.85
N ALA A 151 -13.97 3.12 14.53
CA ALA A 151 -13.45 2.71 15.84
C ALA A 151 -12.13 1.94 15.70
N ALA A 152 -11.22 2.11 16.68
CA ALA A 152 -9.95 1.41 16.74
C ALA A 152 -10.10 -0.11 16.55
N GLY A 153 -9.37 -0.64 15.57
CA GLY A 153 -9.36 -2.07 15.22
C GLY A 153 -10.46 -2.53 14.26
N THR A 154 -11.35 -1.64 13.80
CA THR A 154 -12.38 -1.93 12.78
C THR A 154 -11.75 -2.31 11.44
N THR A 155 -12.32 -3.30 10.77
CA THR A 155 -11.88 -3.81 9.48
C THR A 155 -12.97 -3.69 8.41
N MET A 156 -12.59 -3.27 7.20
CA MET A 156 -13.53 -3.03 6.10
C MET A 156 -13.00 -3.52 4.74
N LEU A 157 -13.86 -4.15 3.95
CA LEU A 157 -13.64 -4.44 2.54
C LEU A 157 -14.41 -3.44 1.68
N VAL A 158 -13.71 -2.71 0.80
CA VAL A 158 -14.33 -1.74 -0.11
C VAL A 158 -14.31 -2.30 -1.53
N GLN A 159 -15.46 -2.78 -1.99
CA GLN A 159 -15.68 -3.21 -3.38
C GLN A 159 -15.94 -1.97 -4.24
N CYS A 160 -14.99 -1.61 -5.11
CA CYS A 160 -15.10 -0.39 -5.90
C CYS A 160 -14.31 -0.53 -7.22
N GLY A 161 -14.92 -0.11 -8.33
CA GLY A 161 -14.29 -0.12 -9.64
C GLY A 161 -13.02 0.73 -9.66
N SER A 162 -11.97 0.31 -10.40
CA SER A 162 -10.70 1.05 -10.40
C SER A 162 -10.75 2.43 -11.03
N GLN A 163 -11.78 2.69 -11.85
CA GLN A 163 -12.03 3.95 -12.55
C GLN A 163 -13.12 4.80 -11.88
N ASP A 164 -13.65 4.38 -10.73
CA ASP A 164 -14.68 5.12 -10.01
C ASP A 164 -14.04 6.25 -9.20
N ASP A 165 -14.37 7.50 -9.53
CA ASP A 165 -13.81 8.69 -8.87
C ASP A 165 -14.15 8.74 -7.37
N ARG A 166 -15.26 8.11 -6.94
CA ARG A 166 -15.65 8.00 -5.53
C ARG A 166 -14.63 7.21 -4.71
N LYS A 167 -13.84 6.32 -5.33
CA LYS A 167 -12.80 5.53 -4.65
C LYS A 167 -11.82 6.38 -3.85
N HIS A 168 -11.47 7.56 -4.37
CA HIS A 168 -10.49 8.45 -3.73
C HIS A 168 -11.10 9.21 -2.55
N LYS A 169 -12.35 9.69 -2.70
CA LYS A 169 -13.13 10.26 -1.61
C LYS A 169 -13.32 9.23 -0.48
N ALA A 170 -13.70 8.00 -0.83
CA ALA A 170 -13.82 6.87 0.11
C ALA A 170 -12.52 6.59 0.86
N ARG A 171 -11.35 6.59 0.19
CA ARG A 171 -10.07 6.43 0.89
C ARG A 171 -9.82 7.55 1.89
N ARG A 172 -9.99 8.81 1.49
CA ARG A 172 -9.72 9.96 2.38
C ARG A 172 -10.60 9.88 3.63
N ASP A 173 -11.89 9.61 3.43
CA ASP A 173 -12.88 9.47 4.49
C ASP A 173 -12.55 8.30 5.44
N LEU A 174 -12.28 7.11 4.90
CA LEU A 174 -11.96 5.90 5.69
C LEU A 174 -10.55 5.91 6.31
N LEU A 175 -9.69 6.85 5.93
CA LEU A 175 -8.47 7.18 6.66
C LEU A 175 -8.74 8.10 7.87
N GLY A 176 -9.96 8.64 7.99
CA GLY A 176 -10.38 9.54 9.07
C GLY A 176 -9.71 10.92 9.02
N LEU A 177 -9.23 11.37 7.85
CA LEU A 177 -8.44 12.60 7.69
C LEU A 177 -9.25 13.90 7.83
N ASP A 178 -10.57 13.80 7.78
CA ASP A 178 -11.50 14.92 8.00
C ASP A 178 -12.08 14.93 9.43
N GLU A 179 -11.63 14.02 10.29
CA GLU A 179 -12.06 13.92 11.69
C GLU A 179 -11.15 14.73 12.62
N THR A 180 -11.60 14.99 13.85
CA THR A 180 -10.85 15.80 14.82
C THR A 180 -9.70 15.05 15.51
N SER A 181 -9.59 13.74 15.29
CA SER A 181 -8.54 12.89 15.85
C SER A 181 -7.32 12.85 14.94
N ASP A 182 -6.13 13.02 15.49
CA ASP A 182 -4.87 12.81 14.76
C ASP A 182 -4.80 11.41 14.15
N ARG A 183 -4.35 11.31 12.89
CA ARG A 183 -4.29 10.07 12.10
C ARG A 183 -2.87 9.74 11.65
N ASN A 184 -2.44 8.51 11.89
CA ASN A 184 -1.18 7.95 11.42
C ASN A 184 -1.48 6.98 10.27
N VAL A 185 -0.99 7.26 9.05
CA VAL A 185 -1.49 6.60 7.84
C VAL A 185 -0.48 5.61 7.25
N LEU A 186 -0.82 4.32 7.28
CA LEU A 186 -0.09 3.28 6.58
C LEU A 186 -0.78 2.94 5.25
N LEU A 187 -0.12 3.25 4.14
CA LEU A 187 -0.56 2.89 2.79
C LEU A 187 0.19 1.65 2.31
N ILE A 188 -0.54 0.61 1.92
CA ILE A 188 -0.03 -0.63 1.33
C ILE A 188 -0.46 -0.64 -0.15
N GLN A 189 0.50 -0.49 -1.06
CA GLN A 189 0.24 -0.12 -2.44
C GLN A 189 0.86 -1.13 -3.42
N TYR A 190 0.03 -1.87 -4.14
CA TYR A 190 0.45 -2.69 -5.29
C TYR A 190 0.49 -1.90 -6.62
N ARG A 191 0.09 -0.62 -6.57
CA ARG A 191 0.18 0.36 -7.65
C ARG A 191 0.55 1.71 -7.06
N SER A 192 1.37 2.49 -7.76
CA SER A 192 1.69 3.86 -7.33
C SER A 192 0.44 4.69 -7.12
N LEU A 193 0.33 5.37 -5.98
CA LEU A 193 -0.65 6.43 -5.77
C LEU A 193 -0.24 7.67 -6.58
N ASP A 194 -1.23 8.41 -7.06
CA ASP A 194 -1.01 9.72 -7.66
C ASP A 194 -0.32 10.69 -6.68
N VAL A 195 0.52 11.58 -7.21
CA VAL A 195 1.38 12.47 -6.41
C VAL A 195 0.56 13.51 -5.66
N GLU A 196 -0.43 14.14 -6.30
CA GLU A 196 -1.30 15.14 -5.67
C GLU A 196 -2.12 14.49 -4.54
N ARG A 197 -2.62 13.27 -4.78
CA ARG A 197 -3.36 12.49 -3.78
C ARG A 197 -2.50 12.05 -2.59
N LEU A 198 -1.22 11.74 -2.81
CA LEU A 198 -0.29 11.45 -1.72
C LEU A 198 0.04 12.71 -0.90
N GLU A 199 0.25 13.85 -1.57
CA GLU A 199 0.46 15.15 -0.92
C GLU A 199 -0.74 15.54 -0.05
N GLU A 200 -1.96 15.34 -0.56
CA GLU A 200 -3.19 15.61 0.15
C GLU A 200 -3.32 14.74 1.43
N ILE A 201 -3.06 13.43 1.33
CA ILE A 201 -3.06 12.53 2.50
C ILE A 201 -2.00 12.97 3.51
N ALA A 202 -0.77 13.22 3.07
CA ALA A 202 0.34 13.57 3.95
C ALA A 202 0.25 14.97 4.57
N THR A 203 -0.53 15.87 3.98
CA THR A 203 -0.83 17.19 4.55
C THR A 203 -1.82 17.12 5.71
N ASN A 204 -2.72 16.12 5.71
CA ASN A 204 -3.76 15.94 6.73
C ASN A 204 -3.44 14.86 7.78
N ALA A 205 -2.44 14.01 7.54
CA ALA A 205 -1.99 12.97 8.46
C ALA A 205 -0.82 13.45 9.34
N SER A 206 -0.76 12.99 10.59
CA SER A 206 0.33 13.30 11.52
C SER A 206 1.65 12.58 11.16
N ARG A 207 1.56 11.49 10.39
CA ARG A 207 2.67 10.81 9.68
C ARG A 207 2.14 9.86 8.62
N VAL A 208 2.93 9.57 7.59
CA VAL A 208 2.60 8.61 6.54
C VAL A 208 3.73 7.61 6.32
N LYS A 209 3.40 6.33 6.17
CA LYS A 209 4.31 5.32 5.62
C LYS A 209 3.65 4.66 4.41
N VAL A 210 4.40 4.53 3.31
CA VAL A 210 3.96 3.84 2.10
C VAL A 210 4.81 2.58 1.92
N ILE A 211 4.19 1.41 2.05
CA ILE A 211 4.77 0.14 1.63
C ILE A 211 4.38 -0.08 0.17
N THR A 212 5.34 0.02 -0.75
CA THR A 212 5.15 -0.26 -2.17
C THR A 212 5.51 -1.71 -2.48
N ILE A 213 4.66 -2.41 -3.21
CA ILE A 213 4.88 -3.81 -3.57
C ILE A 213 4.91 -3.97 -5.09
N GLY A 214 6.07 -4.32 -5.63
CA GLY A 214 6.29 -4.46 -7.08
C GLY A 214 6.12 -3.17 -7.90
N CYS A 215 6.10 -2.01 -7.25
CA CYS A 215 5.95 -0.69 -7.89
C CYS A 215 6.78 0.37 -7.16
N SER A 216 6.89 1.57 -7.73
CA SER A 216 7.61 2.70 -7.13
C SER A 216 6.66 3.88 -6.85
N GLN A 217 6.77 4.48 -5.67
CA GLN A 217 6.03 5.69 -5.30
C GLN A 217 6.90 6.92 -5.50
N SER A 218 6.38 7.94 -6.19
CA SER A 218 6.97 9.29 -6.18
C SER A 218 6.39 10.08 -4.99
N VAL A 219 7.26 10.77 -4.25
CA VAL A 219 6.89 11.58 -3.09
C VAL A 219 7.12 13.05 -3.44
N PRO A 220 6.12 13.94 -3.28
CA PRO A 220 6.31 15.37 -3.51
C PRO A 220 7.19 16.00 -2.41
N ASN A 221 8.07 16.92 -2.82
CA ASN A 221 9.01 17.60 -1.92
C ASN A 221 8.33 18.36 -0.76
N ALA A 222 7.06 18.73 -0.90
CA ALA A 222 6.29 19.42 0.14
C ALA A 222 6.04 18.56 1.40
N VAL A 223 6.08 17.23 1.25
CA VAL A 223 5.74 16.25 2.30
C VAL A 223 6.83 15.19 2.52
N SER A 224 8.04 15.42 1.99
CA SER A 224 9.17 14.46 2.10
C SER A 224 9.57 14.12 3.54
N ASP A 225 9.32 15.04 4.47
CA ASP A 225 9.65 14.87 5.89
C ASP A 225 8.53 14.13 6.66
N THR A 226 7.34 14.01 6.07
CA THR A 226 6.15 13.33 6.65
C THR A 226 5.94 11.92 6.08
N VAL A 227 6.46 11.65 4.87
CA VAL A 227 6.25 10.40 4.12
C VAL A 227 7.50 9.52 4.12
N GLU A 228 7.46 8.39 4.81
CA GLU A 228 8.44 7.31 4.65
C GLU A 228 7.97 6.33 3.55
N VAL A 229 8.88 5.89 2.66
CA VAL A 229 8.57 4.86 1.64
C VAL A 229 9.47 3.64 1.84
N VAL A 230 8.86 2.45 1.84
CA VAL A 230 9.56 1.16 1.95
C VAL A 230 9.12 0.24 0.82
N ASP A 231 10.08 -0.36 0.14
CA ASP A 231 9.85 -1.29 -0.98
C ASP A 231 9.75 -2.76 -0.54
N ILE A 232 8.91 -3.50 -1.26
CA ILE A 232 8.91 -4.96 -1.37
C ILE A 232 8.93 -5.33 -2.87
N ASN A 233 10.10 -5.72 -3.37
CA ASN A 233 10.28 -6.07 -4.78
C ASN A 233 9.41 -7.26 -5.25
N ASN A 234 9.09 -8.24 -4.39
CA ASN A 234 8.34 -9.45 -4.74
C ASN A 234 6.87 -9.35 -4.28
N PRO A 235 5.88 -9.32 -5.18
CA PRO A 235 4.46 -9.23 -4.80
C PRO A 235 3.87 -10.46 -4.13
N ASN A 236 4.56 -11.60 -4.15
CA ASN A 236 4.16 -12.81 -3.41
C ASN A 236 4.67 -12.81 -1.94
N ASP A 237 5.58 -11.89 -1.57
CA ASP A 237 6.20 -11.79 -0.24
C ASP A 237 5.27 -11.12 0.79
N VAL A 238 4.14 -11.79 1.04
CA VAL A 238 3.15 -11.37 2.05
C VAL A 238 3.71 -11.47 3.47
N THR A 239 4.76 -12.27 3.69
CA THR A 239 5.45 -12.42 4.98
C THR A 239 6.17 -11.12 5.33
N ARG A 240 6.98 -10.57 4.41
CA ARG A 240 7.62 -9.27 4.60
C ARG A 240 6.60 -8.13 4.67
N LEU A 241 5.50 -8.19 3.92
CA LEU A 241 4.40 -7.24 4.05
C LEU A 241 3.82 -7.26 5.48
N GLY A 242 3.51 -8.45 6.00
CA GLY A 242 3.02 -8.65 7.36
C GLY A 242 3.98 -8.07 8.40
N ILE A 243 5.28 -8.44 8.32
CA ILE A 243 6.32 -7.96 9.23
C ILE A 243 6.46 -6.43 9.21
N LEU A 244 6.52 -5.82 8.01
CA LEU A 244 6.69 -4.37 7.88
C LEU A 244 5.48 -3.59 8.40
N ALA A 245 4.27 -4.07 8.10
CA ALA A 245 3.04 -3.43 8.57
C ALA A 245 2.89 -3.57 10.09
N THR A 246 3.08 -4.77 10.68
CA THR A 246 2.97 -4.92 12.15
C THR A 246 4.06 -4.16 12.88
N LYS A 247 5.31 -4.19 12.38
CA LYS A 247 6.39 -3.37 12.94
C LYS A 247 6.06 -1.88 12.88
N THR A 248 5.37 -1.41 11.83
CA THR A 248 4.95 -0.01 11.73
C THR A 248 3.92 0.35 12.79
N LEU A 249 2.95 -0.54 13.06
CA LEU A 249 2.00 -0.35 14.17
C LEU A 249 2.72 -0.35 15.53
N ASP A 250 3.65 -1.28 15.75
CA ASP A 250 4.45 -1.34 16.98
C ASP A 250 5.30 -0.07 17.18
N ASP A 251 6.02 0.36 16.14
CA ASP A 251 6.81 1.60 16.12
C ASP A 251 5.91 2.83 16.38
N TRP A 252 4.67 2.84 15.88
CA TRP A 252 3.72 3.96 16.05
C TRP A 252 2.94 3.95 17.37
N SER A 253 2.86 2.82 18.07
CA SER A 253 2.15 2.68 19.34
C SER A 253 2.64 3.61 20.46
N ALA A 254 3.88 4.09 20.37
CA ALA A 254 4.50 5.02 21.32
C ALA A 254 4.11 6.50 21.11
N PHE A 255 3.39 6.81 20.04
CA PHE A 255 3.05 8.17 19.62
C PHE A 255 1.54 8.42 19.71
N GLU A 256 1.15 9.70 19.72
CA GLU A 256 -0.24 10.09 19.60
C GLU A 256 -0.78 9.91 18.17
N GLY A 257 -2.11 9.85 18.06
CA GLY A 257 -2.88 9.58 16.85
C GLY A 257 -3.24 8.11 16.67
N GLU A 258 -4.44 7.85 16.15
CA GLU A 258 -4.90 6.49 15.81
C GLU A 258 -4.34 6.06 14.45
N THR A 259 -4.02 4.78 14.28
CA THR A 259 -3.46 4.26 13.03
C THR A 259 -4.56 3.87 12.05
N ALA A 260 -4.51 4.41 10.83
CA ALA A 260 -5.36 4.02 9.72
C ALA A 260 -4.54 3.30 8.63
N VAL A 261 -5.05 2.18 8.13
CA VAL A 261 -4.36 1.30 7.17
C VAL A 261 -5.20 1.16 5.91
N SER A 262 -4.63 1.50 4.75
CA SER A 262 -5.27 1.34 3.43
C SER A 262 -4.47 0.35 2.58
N LEU A 263 -5.12 -0.67 2.02
CA LEU A 263 -4.51 -1.57 1.01
C LEU A 263 -5.23 -1.42 -0.33
N ASP A 264 -4.50 -1.10 -1.40
CA ASP A 264 -5.06 -1.05 -2.77
C ASP A 264 -4.03 -1.51 -3.83
N PRO A 265 -4.44 -2.32 -4.81
CA PRO A 265 -5.59 -3.23 -4.83
C PRO A 265 -5.34 -4.54 -4.09
N LEU A 266 -6.38 -5.08 -3.46
CA LEU A 266 -6.39 -6.42 -2.85
C LEU A 266 -6.44 -7.54 -3.89
N ASP A 267 -7.14 -7.33 -5.02
CA ASP A 267 -7.33 -8.33 -6.08
C ASP A 267 -6.02 -8.82 -6.73
N VAL A 268 -4.93 -8.07 -6.58
CA VAL A 268 -3.60 -8.48 -7.03
C VAL A 268 -3.07 -9.71 -6.27
N LEU A 269 -3.47 -9.94 -5.01
CA LEU A 269 -3.07 -11.14 -4.26
C LEU A 269 -3.50 -12.44 -4.95
N PHE A 270 -4.70 -12.47 -5.56
CA PHE A 270 -5.22 -13.65 -6.27
C PHE A 270 -4.42 -14.02 -7.54
N ARG A 271 -3.47 -13.17 -7.97
CA ARG A 271 -2.56 -13.47 -9.08
C ARG A 271 -1.31 -14.24 -8.64
N TYR A 272 -1.02 -14.22 -7.34
CA TYR A 272 0.20 -14.80 -6.75
C TYR A 272 -0.09 -15.89 -5.72
N LYS A 273 -1.31 -15.94 -5.17
CA LYS A 273 -1.76 -16.94 -4.19
C LYS A 273 -3.15 -17.46 -4.54
N THR A 274 -3.43 -18.69 -4.09
CA THR A 274 -4.77 -19.28 -4.11
C THR A 274 -5.72 -18.50 -3.21
N VAL A 275 -7.03 -18.69 -3.38
CA VAL A 275 -8.06 -18.00 -2.58
C VAL A 275 -7.92 -18.36 -1.10
N GLU A 276 -7.62 -19.63 -0.82
CA GLU A 276 -7.37 -20.19 0.50
C GLU A 276 -6.11 -19.59 1.13
N GLY A 277 -5.03 -19.47 0.34
CA GLY A 277 -3.78 -18.85 0.76
C GLY A 277 -3.95 -17.35 1.05
N THR A 278 -4.72 -16.64 0.23
CA THR A 278 -5.11 -15.25 0.46
C THR A 278 -5.97 -15.12 1.71
N PHE A 279 -6.99 -15.96 1.90
CA PHE A 279 -7.84 -15.95 3.08
C PHE A 279 -7.03 -16.20 4.37
N ARG A 280 -6.16 -17.22 4.39
CA ARG A 280 -5.28 -17.55 5.52
C ARG A 280 -4.35 -16.38 5.88
N PHE A 281 -3.73 -15.75 4.88
CA PHE A 281 -2.92 -14.55 5.09
C PHE A 281 -3.73 -13.41 5.68
N LEU A 282 -4.86 -13.05 5.06
CA LEU A 282 -5.69 -11.91 5.48
C LEU A 282 -6.30 -12.12 6.87
N HIS A 283 -6.70 -13.34 7.21
CA HIS A 283 -7.21 -13.66 8.55
C HIS A 283 -6.18 -13.34 9.66
N ILE A 284 -4.93 -13.81 9.49
CA ILE A 284 -3.84 -13.53 10.42
C ILE A 284 -3.47 -12.04 10.38
N PHE A 285 -3.43 -11.44 9.19
CA PHE A 285 -2.98 -10.07 8.99
C PHE A 285 -3.96 -9.05 9.59
N LEU A 286 -5.25 -9.16 9.26
CA LEU A 286 -6.33 -8.35 9.84
C LEU A 286 -6.42 -8.55 11.35
N GLY A 287 -6.24 -9.79 11.84
CA GLY A 287 -6.18 -10.07 13.28
C GLY A 287 -5.09 -9.27 14.01
N LYS A 288 -3.89 -9.18 13.42
CA LYS A 288 -2.78 -8.38 13.97
C LYS A 288 -3.03 -6.87 13.87
N LEU A 289 -3.54 -6.38 12.73
CA LEU A 289 -3.87 -4.96 12.55
C LEU A 289 -4.96 -4.51 13.54
N SER A 290 -6.03 -5.30 13.67
CA SER A 290 -7.13 -5.07 14.60
C SER A 290 -6.67 -5.10 16.06
N SER A 291 -5.81 -6.06 16.43
CA SER A 291 -5.21 -6.13 17.77
C SER A 291 -4.30 -4.94 18.10
N GLY A 292 -3.66 -4.34 17.09
CA GLY A 292 -2.91 -3.09 17.20
C GLY A 292 -3.79 -1.83 17.16
N GLY A 293 -5.11 -1.97 17.20
CA GLY A 293 -6.07 -0.86 17.17
C GLY A 293 -6.21 -0.15 15.83
N ALA A 294 -5.69 -0.72 14.74
CA ALA A 294 -5.66 -0.03 13.45
C ALA A 294 -7.00 -0.10 12.70
N ILE A 295 -7.51 1.07 12.29
CA ILE A 295 -8.69 1.20 11.43
C ILE A 295 -8.27 0.80 10.01
N THR A 296 -8.75 -0.34 9.53
CA THR A 296 -8.20 -1.01 8.35
C THR A 296 -9.23 -1.11 7.24
N HIS A 297 -8.92 -0.61 6.05
CA HIS A 297 -9.79 -0.74 4.88
C HIS A 297 -9.03 -1.20 3.63
N PHE A 298 -9.48 -2.30 3.01
CA PHE A 298 -8.85 -2.88 1.82
C PHE A 298 -9.75 -2.68 0.60
N PHE A 299 -9.21 -2.13 -0.48
CA PHE A 299 -9.92 -1.92 -1.74
C PHE A 299 -9.78 -3.12 -2.68
N VAL A 300 -10.89 -3.61 -3.22
CA VAL A 300 -10.93 -4.68 -4.23
C VAL A 300 -11.75 -4.24 -5.44
N ASN A 301 -11.27 -4.52 -6.64
CA ASN A 301 -12.07 -4.30 -7.86
C ASN A 301 -12.94 -5.55 -8.14
N PRO A 302 -14.28 -5.46 -8.04
CA PRO A 302 -15.16 -6.61 -8.25
C PRO A 302 -15.12 -7.18 -9.68
N SER A 303 -14.66 -6.40 -10.66
CA SER A 303 -14.51 -6.83 -12.06
C SER A 303 -13.14 -7.44 -12.38
N ALA A 304 -12.21 -7.53 -11.42
CA ALA A 304 -10.83 -7.97 -11.65
C ALA A 304 -10.55 -9.45 -11.32
N THR A 305 -11.49 -10.16 -10.69
CA THR A 305 -11.36 -11.53 -10.21
C THR A 305 -12.73 -12.24 -10.22
N ASP A 306 -12.80 -13.55 -9.97
CA ASP A 306 -14.10 -14.25 -9.83
C ASP A 306 -14.83 -13.67 -8.59
N PRO A 307 -16.11 -13.25 -8.69
CA PRO A 307 -16.90 -12.79 -7.54
C PRO A 307 -16.93 -13.78 -6.37
N LYS A 308 -16.76 -15.09 -6.60
CA LYS A 308 -16.60 -16.10 -5.54
C LYS A 308 -15.39 -15.82 -4.66
N ASN A 309 -14.28 -15.36 -5.23
CA ASN A 309 -13.05 -15.09 -4.50
C ASN A 309 -13.27 -13.95 -3.49
N ILE A 310 -13.98 -12.91 -3.91
CA ILE A 310 -14.35 -11.77 -3.05
C ILE A 310 -15.36 -12.19 -1.98
N ASN A 311 -16.39 -12.96 -2.37
CA ASN A 311 -17.38 -13.49 -1.42
C ASN A 311 -16.76 -14.41 -0.36
N THR A 312 -15.68 -15.12 -0.67
CA THR A 312 -14.89 -15.89 0.31
C THR A 312 -14.13 -14.99 1.29
N LEU A 313 -13.72 -13.78 0.89
CA LEU A 313 -13.05 -12.82 1.77
C LEU A 313 -13.99 -12.00 2.65
N LYS A 314 -15.23 -11.74 2.22
CA LYS A 314 -16.21 -10.92 2.97
C LYS A 314 -16.28 -11.24 4.49
N PRO A 315 -16.33 -12.51 4.94
CA PRO A 315 -16.42 -12.84 6.37
C PRO A 315 -15.19 -12.50 7.23
N LEU A 316 -14.09 -12.03 6.64
CA LEU A 316 -12.90 -11.59 7.38
C LEU A 316 -12.99 -10.14 7.87
N PHE A 317 -13.97 -9.37 7.38
CA PHE A 317 -14.13 -7.95 7.66
C PHE A 317 -15.40 -7.71 8.45
N ASP A 318 -15.38 -6.69 9.32
CA ASP A 318 -16.56 -6.28 10.10
C ASP A 318 -17.60 -5.61 9.20
N TYR A 319 -17.14 -4.88 8.16
CA TYR A 319 -17.97 -4.21 7.17
C TYR A 319 -17.54 -4.51 5.74
N VAL A 320 -18.50 -4.57 4.81
CA VAL A 320 -18.28 -4.62 3.36
C VAL A 320 -19.02 -3.47 2.71
N MET A 321 -18.28 -2.46 2.27
CA MET A 321 -18.79 -1.32 1.51
C MET A 321 -18.75 -1.63 0.02
N THR A 322 -19.85 -1.39 -0.69
CA THR A 322 -19.92 -1.52 -2.16
C THR A 322 -20.16 -0.15 -2.77
N ILE A 323 -19.35 0.22 -3.77
CA ILE A 323 -19.46 1.48 -4.53
C ILE A 323 -19.62 1.12 -6.01
N ASP A 324 -20.80 1.40 -6.56
CA ASP A 324 -21.16 1.08 -7.95
C ASP A 324 -22.21 2.08 -8.52
N ASP A 325 -22.73 1.81 -9.72
CA ASP A 325 -23.70 2.67 -10.42
C ASP A 325 -25.02 2.88 -9.64
N ALA A 326 -25.32 2.08 -8.62
CA ALA A 326 -26.49 2.25 -7.76
C ALA A 326 -26.23 3.14 -6.52
N GLY A 327 -24.96 3.48 -6.23
CA GLY A 327 -24.57 4.38 -5.16
C GLY A 327 -23.48 3.81 -4.24
N VAL A 328 -23.68 3.96 -2.94
CA VAL A 328 -22.84 3.34 -1.90
C VAL A 328 -23.75 2.51 -0.99
N ASP A 329 -23.44 1.22 -0.86
CA ASP A 329 -24.15 0.24 -0.02
C ASP A 329 -23.22 -0.33 1.07
N LEU A 330 -23.80 -0.81 2.17
CA LEU A 330 -23.08 -1.35 3.32
C LEU A 330 -23.68 -2.67 3.81
N GLU A 331 -22.89 -3.75 3.74
CA GLU A 331 -23.18 -5.01 4.41
C GLU A 331 -22.32 -5.12 5.69
N GLY A 332 -22.89 -5.65 6.78
CA GLY A 332 -22.17 -5.93 8.04
C GLY A 332 -22.65 -5.09 9.24
N ALA A 333 -22.91 -5.78 10.36
CA ALA A 333 -23.16 -5.27 11.71
C ALA A 333 -23.21 -6.44 12.71
#